data_AF-A0A8E2JMA0-F1
#
_entry.id   AF-A0A8E2JMA0-F1
#
_cell.length_a   1.000
_cell.length_b   1.000
_cell.length_c   1.000
_cell.angle_alpha   90.00
_cell.angle_beta   90.00
_cell.angle_gamma   90.00
#
_symmetry.space_group_name_H-M   'P 1'
#
loop_
_entity.id
_entity.type
_entity.pdbx_description
1 polymer ?
#
loop_
_entity_poly.entity_id
_entity_poly.type
_entity_poly.pdbx_seq_one_letter_code
_entity_poly.pdbx_strand_id
1 'polypeptide(L)' 'MQSAGTRHRCDYPDCNRSFQRPEHLKRHKLNHTNRIISCPRCQKLFFRNDLLQRHLTLKH' A
#
# COMPACT_ATOMS: atom_id res chain seq x y z
N MET A 1 -6.64 13.33 -30.05
CA MET A 1 -7.22 12.38 -29.08
C MET A 1 -6.29 12.34 -27.87
N GLN A 2 -6.57 13.14 -26.85
CA GLN A 2 -5.72 13.23 -25.66
C GLN A 2 -6.03 12.02 -24.78
N SER A 3 -5.33 10.92 -25.04
CA SER A 3 -5.32 9.77 -24.14
C SER A 3 -4.59 10.20 -22.87
N ALA A 4 -5.32 10.87 -21.98
CA ALA A 4 -4.88 11.12 -20.61
C ALA A 4 -4.78 9.75 -19.93
N GLY A 5 -3.64 9.08 -20.12
CA GLY A 5 -3.32 7.81 -19.49
C GLY A 5 -3.15 8.08 -18.01
N THR A 6 -4.24 7.95 -17.25
CA THR A 6 -4.24 8.09 -15.80
C THR A 6 -3.28 7.03 -15.26
N ARG A 7 -2.06 7.45 -14.92
CA ARG A 7 -1.06 6.56 -14.34
C ARG A 7 -1.56 6.14 -12.96
N HIS A 8 -1.89 4.87 -12.83
CA HIS A 8 -2.35 4.25 -11.61
C HIS A 8 -1.12 3.96 -10.73
N ARG A 9 -0.79 4.90 -9.85
CA ARG A 9 0.28 4.77 -8.87
C ARG A 9 -0.16 3.85 -7.73
N CYS A 10 0.77 3.03 -7.24
CA CYS A 10 0.55 2.28 -6.03
C CYS A 10 0.48 3.24 -4.84
N ASP A 11 -0.59 3.14 -4.06
CA ASP A 11 -0.79 3.90 -2.82
C ASP A 11 -0.03 3.28 -1.62
N TYR A 12 0.76 2.24 -1.88
CA TYR A 12 1.41 1.50 -0.83
C TYR A 12 2.62 2.27 -0.29
N PRO A 13 2.75 2.44 1.05
CA PRO A 13 3.89 3.12 1.65
C PRO A 13 5.17 2.35 1.30
N ASP A 14 6.21 3.08 0.86
CA ASP A 14 7.47 2.53 0.33
C ASP A 14 7.37 1.89 -1.08
N CYS A 15 6.24 1.99 -1.77
CA CYS A 15 6.10 1.53 -3.15
C CYS A 15 5.96 2.68 -4.15
N ASN A 16 6.99 2.91 -4.95
CA ASN A 16 6.96 3.95 -5.99
C ASN A 16 6.52 3.44 -7.37
N ARG A 17 5.89 2.26 -7.45
CA ARG A 17 5.46 1.65 -8.72
C ARG A 17 4.22 2.37 -9.27
N SER A 18 4.21 2.63 -10.57
CA SER A 18 3.05 3.17 -11.28
C SER A 18 2.79 2.37 -12.55
N PHE A 19 1.52 2.22 -12.89
CA PHE A 19 1.06 1.40 -14.00
C PHE A 19 0.16 2.21 -14.91
N GLN A 20 0.25 2.00 -16.23
CA GLN A 20 -0.67 2.64 -17.18
C GLN A 20 -2.08 2.04 -17.14
N ARG A 21 -2.22 0.83 -16.57
CA ARG A 21 -3.47 0.08 -16.55
C ARG A 21 -3.88 -0.28 -15.12
N PRO A 22 -5.16 -0.15 -14.77
CA PRO A 22 -5.66 -0.45 -13.43
C PRO A 22 -5.59 -1.95 -13.11
N GLU A 23 -5.75 -2.83 -14.11
CA GLU A 23 -5.63 -4.29 -13.96
C GLU A 23 -4.25 -4.71 -13.43
N HIS A 24 -3.18 -4.09 -13.93
CA HIS A 24 -1.82 -4.34 -13.48
C HIS A 24 -1.58 -3.83 -12.06
N LEU A 25 -2.13 -2.66 -11.71
CA LEU A 25 -2.07 -2.15 -10.35
C LEU A 25 -2.80 -3.09 -9.37
N LYS A 26 -3.98 -3.61 -9.74
CA LYS A 26 -4.76 -4.53 -8.90
C LYS A 26 -3.97 -5.80 -8.59
N ARG A 27 -3.37 -6.44 -9.61
CA ARG A 27 -2.48 -7.61 -9.40
C ARG A 27 -1.25 -7.27 -8.57
N HIS A 28 -0.63 -6.12 -8.80
CA HIS A 28 0.51 -5.67 -8.02
C HIS A 28 0.16 -5.44 -6.54
N LYS A 29 -1.01 -4.86 -6.24
CA LYS A 29 -1.49 -4.65 -4.86
C LYS A 29 -1.63 -5.96 -4.09
N LEU A 30 -1.96 -7.08 -4.74
CA LEU A 30 -2.03 -8.39 -4.07
C LEU A 30 -0.67 -8.83 -3.48
N ASN A 31 0.44 -8.45 -4.11
CA ASN A 31 1.77 -8.73 -3.58
C ASN A 31 2.06 -7.95 -2.30
N HIS A 32 1.41 -6.79 -2.13
CA HIS A 32 1.47 -6.03 -0.90
C HIS A 32 0.60 -6.68 0.17
N THR A 33 -0.65 -7.04 -0.15
CA THR A 33 -1.65 -7.57 0.80
C THR A 33 -1.15 -8.79 1.57
N ASN A 34 -0.32 -9.64 0.97
CA ASN A 34 0.25 -10.81 1.64
C ASN A 34 1.31 -10.50 2.72
N ARG A 35 1.69 -9.23 2.91
CA ARG A 35 2.77 -8.84 3.83
C ARG A 35 2.50 -7.57 4.65
N ILE A 36 1.32 -6.96 4.49
CA ILE A 36 0.90 -5.82 5.30
C ILE A 36 0.11 -6.29 6.50
N ILE A 37 0.44 -5.71 7.65
CA ILE A 37 -0.28 -5.87 8.91
C ILE A 37 -0.95 -4.53 9.19
N SER A 38 -2.27 -4.53 9.30
CA SER A 38 -3.04 -3.34 9.65
C SER A 38 -3.11 -3.17 11.16
N CYS A 39 -3.01 -1.94 11.64
CA CYS A 39 -3.24 -1.62 13.04
C CYS A 39 -4.74 -1.77 13.37
N PRO A 40 -5.12 -2.55 14.40
CA PRO A 40 -6.53 -2.73 14.77
C PRO A 40 -7.19 -1.46 15.32
N ARG A 41 -6.42 -0.46 15.77
CA ARG A 41 -6.92 0.78 16.38
C ARG A 41 -7.16 1.91 15.37
N CYS A 42 -6.29 2.05 14.37
CA CYS A 42 -6.36 3.16 13.41
C CYS A 42 -6.32 2.72 11.94
N GLN A 43 -6.35 1.41 11.67
CA GLN A 43 -6.30 0.80 10.32
C GLN A 43 -5.08 1.20 9.49
N LYS A 44 -4.04 1.76 10.13
CA LYS A 44 -2.80 2.14 9.47
C LYS A 44 -2.04 0.89 9.04
N LEU A 45 -1.52 0.93 7.82
CA LEU A 45 -0.89 -0.22 7.16
C LEU A 45 0.61 -0.24 7.43
N PHE A 46 1.12 -1.38 7.91
CA PHE A 46 2.54 -1.60 8.19
C PHE A 46 3.05 -2.82 7.43
N PHE A 47 4.17 -2.67 6.72
CA PHE A 47 4.80 -3.75 5.95
C PHE A 47 5.69 -4.68 6.81
N ARG A 48 5.82 -4.37 8.11
CA ARG A 48 6.56 -5.17 9.08
C ARG A 48 5.88 -5.16 10.45
N ASN A 49 6.02 -6.28 11.16
CA ASN A 49 5.45 -6.44 12.50
C ASN A 49 6.14 -5.55 13.53
N ASP A 50 7.47 -5.35 13.45
CA ASP A 50 8.19 -4.47 14.38
C ASP A 50 7.70 -3.01 14.32
N LEU A 51 7.42 -2.51 13.11
CA LEU A 51 6.86 -1.17 12.92
C LEU A 51 5.45 -1.05 13.47
N LEU A 52 4.61 -2.09 13.30
CA LEU A 52 3.28 -2.12 13.89
C LEU A 52 3.36 -2.15 15.42
N GLN A 53 4.20 -3.00 16.01
CA GLN A 53 4.35 -3.10 17.46
C GLN A 53 4.82 -1.78 18.06
N ARG A 54 5.86 -1.16 17.49
CA ARG A 54 6.31 0.16 17.92
C ARG A 54 5.23 1.23 17.75
N HIS A 55 4.46 1.17 16.67
CA HIS A 55 3.33 2.06 16.47
C HIS A 55 2.25 1.87 17.55
N LEU A 56 1.92 0.63 17.89
CA LEU A 56 0.96 0.31 18.95
C LEU A 56 1.43 0.80 20.32
N THR A 57 2.73 0.75 20.60
CA THR A 57 3.29 1.22 21.89
C THR A 57 3.43 2.74 21.99
N LEU A 58 3.74 3.44 20.88
CA LEU A 58 4.05 4.87 20.91
C LEU A 58 2.93 5.79 20.42
N LYS A 59 2.00 5.26 19.62
CA LYS A 59 0.93 6.07 18.99
C LYS A 59 -0.47 5.69 19.50
N HIS A 60 -0.58 4.67 20.35
CA HIS A 60 -1.83 4.18 20.94
C HIS A 60 -1.64 3.83 22.40
#